data_AF-A0AAW9NSW2-F1
#
_entry.id   AF-A0AAW9NSW2-F1
#
_cell.length_a   1.000
_cell.length_b   1.000
_cell.length_c   1.000
_cell.angle_alpha   90.00
_cell.angle_beta   90.00
_cell.angle_gamma   90.00
#
_symmetry.space_group_name_H-M   'P 1'
#
loop_
_entity.id
_entity.type
_entity.pdbx_description
1 polymer ?
#
loop_
_entity_poly.entity_id
_entity_poly.type
_entity_poly.pdbx_seq_one_letter_code
_entity_poly.pdbx_strand_id
1 'polypeptide(L)'
;MMERKVHQLSLFREQKEASSDRQKRGNMPPKKLPNSPAIRKSETTEEERERIVEWVLERCIAKYFKMSLRANSKSLPNLTSRISDIPSGRSNDFFSKTEAAAIERVSAGEWLRIFQENLDGLPVTHKEIIEEKYLQREADGRYKSDLAVYQELNLGRTTYYRMKKEALYWLGVRLAEEKIFENVEEAQESD
;
A
#
# COMPACT_ATOMS: atom_id res chain seq x y z
N MET A 1 -71.44 -31.08 -23.33
CA MET A 1 -70.30 -30.14 -23.41
C MET A 1 -70.77 -28.94 -24.22
N MET A 2 -70.41 -27.71 -23.81
CA MET A 2 -70.66 -26.40 -24.47
C MET A 2 -71.62 -25.40 -23.79
N GLU A 3 -71.72 -25.34 -22.45
CA GLU A 3 -72.37 -24.19 -21.78
C GLU A 3 -71.61 -23.68 -20.55
N ARG A 4 -70.29 -23.49 -20.67
CA ARG A 4 -69.48 -22.82 -19.63
C ARG A 4 -68.42 -21.87 -20.21
N LYS A 5 -68.75 -21.15 -21.29
CA LYS A 5 -67.83 -20.17 -21.90
C LYS A 5 -68.40 -18.75 -22.05
N VAL A 6 -69.62 -18.47 -21.62
CA VAL A 6 -70.24 -17.14 -21.86
C VAL A 6 -70.28 -16.24 -20.61
N HIS A 7 -69.92 -16.74 -19.42
CA HIS A 7 -70.08 -15.98 -18.16
C HIS A 7 -68.80 -15.34 -17.58
N GLN A 8 -67.67 -15.38 -18.28
CA GLN A 8 -66.41 -14.74 -17.83
C GLN A 8 -65.97 -13.57 -18.72
N LEU A 9 -66.79 -13.17 -19.72
CA LEU A 9 -66.53 -11.99 -20.56
C LEU A 9 -67.29 -10.73 -20.14
N SER A 10 -68.10 -10.79 -19.06
CA SER A 10 -68.82 -9.62 -18.53
C SER A 10 -68.12 -8.90 -17.38
N LEU A 11 -67.00 -9.43 -16.84
CA LEU A 11 -66.26 -8.81 -15.73
C LEU A 11 -65.09 -7.91 -16.16
N PHE A 12 -64.83 -7.78 -17.47
CA PHE A 12 -63.75 -6.95 -18.01
C PHE A 12 -64.21 -5.59 -18.55
N ARG A 13 -65.51 -5.27 -18.49
CA ARG A 13 -66.07 -4.02 -19.04
C ARG A 13 -66.42 -2.97 -17.97
N GLU A 14 -66.23 -3.29 -16.70
CA GLU A 14 -66.64 -2.43 -15.57
C GLU A 14 -65.45 -2.01 -14.68
N GLN A 15 -64.28 -1.84 -15.29
CA GLN A 15 -63.09 -1.22 -14.65
C GLN A 15 -62.50 -0.10 -15.53
N LYS A 16 -63.14 0.23 -16.66
CA LYS A 16 -62.67 1.25 -17.61
C LYS A 16 -63.34 2.63 -17.47
N GLU A 17 -64.30 2.79 -16.57
CA GLU A 17 -65.04 4.06 -16.40
C GLU A 17 -64.91 4.68 -15.00
N ALA A 18 -64.19 4.04 -14.07
CA ALA A 18 -63.86 4.65 -12.79
C ALA A 18 -62.43 5.19 -12.81
N SER A 19 -62.30 6.51 -12.63
CA SER A 19 -61.05 7.25 -12.40
C SER A 19 -60.42 7.93 -13.62
N SER A 20 -61.27 8.34 -14.57
CA SER A 20 -61.05 9.56 -15.37
C SER A 20 -61.26 10.82 -14.50
N ASP A 21 -60.53 10.94 -13.38
CA ASP A 21 -60.69 12.07 -12.44
C ASP A 21 -59.44 12.39 -11.59
N ARG A 22 -58.27 12.38 -12.24
CA ARG A 22 -57.03 12.96 -11.66
C ARG A 22 -56.22 13.73 -12.71
N GLN A 23 -56.90 14.57 -13.50
CA GLN A 23 -56.25 15.49 -14.40
C GLN A 23 -56.37 16.91 -13.83
N LYS A 24 -55.39 17.31 -13.00
CA LYS A 24 -54.97 18.69 -12.67
C LYS A 24 -54.12 18.71 -11.40
N ARG A 25 -52.85 18.29 -11.47
CA ARG A 25 -51.78 18.81 -10.59
C ARG A 25 -50.47 18.84 -11.37
N GLY A 26 -49.98 20.06 -11.62
CA GLY A 26 -48.57 20.40 -11.75
C GLY A 26 -47.75 19.64 -12.79
N ASN A 27 -47.68 20.20 -14.00
CA ASN A 27 -46.53 20.03 -14.87
C ASN A 27 -45.33 20.71 -14.18
N MET A 28 -44.53 19.95 -13.44
CA MET A 28 -43.26 20.41 -12.88
C MET A 28 -42.15 19.71 -13.67
N PRO A 29 -41.20 20.43 -14.29
CA PRO A 29 -40.15 19.80 -15.06
C PRO A 29 -39.34 18.86 -14.18
N PRO A 30 -38.79 17.76 -14.73
CA PRO A 30 -37.95 16.85 -13.96
C PRO A 30 -36.81 17.67 -13.35
N LYS A 31 -36.75 17.71 -12.02
CA LYS A 31 -35.59 18.25 -11.31
C LYS A 31 -34.39 17.46 -11.80
N LYS A 32 -33.49 18.11 -12.54
CA LYS A 32 -32.16 17.58 -12.82
C LYS A 32 -31.57 17.24 -11.45
N LEU A 33 -31.39 15.96 -11.18
CA LEU A 33 -30.56 15.52 -10.07
C LEU A 33 -29.23 16.26 -10.23
N PRO A 34 -28.73 16.95 -9.20
CA PRO A 34 -27.41 17.56 -9.29
C PRO A 34 -26.44 16.42 -9.60
N ASN A 35 -25.66 16.62 -10.66
CA ASN A 35 -24.57 15.75 -11.06
C ASN A 35 -23.89 15.24 -9.79
N SER A 36 -24.03 13.94 -9.52
CA SER A 36 -23.16 13.27 -8.58
C SER A 36 -21.74 13.67 -8.99
N PRO A 37 -20.93 14.27 -8.10
CA PRO A 37 -19.60 14.68 -8.49
C PRO A 37 -18.92 13.41 -8.94
N ALA A 38 -18.65 13.32 -10.24
CA ALA A 38 -17.71 12.38 -10.77
C ALA A 38 -16.51 12.47 -9.84
N ILE A 39 -16.26 11.39 -9.10
CA ILE A 39 -15.04 11.22 -8.32
C ILE A 39 -13.96 11.49 -9.35
N ARG A 40 -13.37 12.68 -9.27
CA ARG A 40 -12.24 13.04 -10.11
C ARG A 40 -11.21 12.00 -9.73
N LYS A 41 -11.00 10.99 -10.58
CA LYS A 41 -9.72 10.32 -10.60
C LYS A 41 -8.75 11.47 -10.74
N SER A 42 -8.10 11.85 -9.63
CA SER A 42 -6.95 12.75 -9.71
C SER A 42 -6.05 12.09 -10.73
N GLU A 43 -5.91 12.72 -11.89
CA GLU A 43 -4.94 12.29 -12.88
C GLU A 43 -3.58 12.48 -12.21
N THR A 44 -3.10 11.44 -11.52
CA THR A 44 -1.72 11.39 -11.09
C THR A 44 -0.92 11.42 -12.38
N THR A 45 -0.12 12.47 -12.54
CA THR A 45 0.62 12.63 -13.79
C THR A 45 1.66 11.51 -13.87
N GLU A 46 2.03 11.10 -15.08
CA GLU A 46 3.07 10.06 -15.24
C GLU A 46 4.37 10.48 -14.55
N GLU A 47 4.68 11.79 -14.50
CA GLU A 47 5.85 12.28 -13.76
C GLU A 47 5.74 12.03 -12.25
N GLU A 48 4.56 12.17 -11.65
CA GLU A 48 4.34 11.89 -10.23
C GLU A 48 4.51 10.40 -9.93
N ARG A 49 4.00 9.54 -10.82
CA ARG A 49 4.17 8.09 -10.69
C ARG A 49 5.64 7.70 -10.76
N GLU A 50 6.40 8.31 -11.66
CA GLU A 50 7.84 8.09 -11.78
C GLU A 50 8.60 8.55 -10.53
N ARG A 51 8.25 9.72 -9.97
CA ARG A 51 8.84 10.19 -8.70
C ARG A 51 8.60 9.22 -7.54
N ILE A 52 7.39 8.66 -7.44
CA ILE A 52 7.07 7.66 -6.41
C ILE A 52 7.91 6.42 -6.61
N VAL A 53 8.04 5.94 -7.85
CA VAL A 53 8.85 4.75 -8.17
C VAL A 53 10.33 4.98 -7.82
N GLU A 54 10.88 6.14 -8.17
CA GLU A 54 12.25 6.53 -7.83
C GLU A 54 12.45 6.57 -6.31
N TRP A 55 11.54 7.22 -5.59
CA TRP A 55 11.53 7.26 -4.12
C TRP A 55 11.53 5.86 -3.48
N VAL A 56 10.72 4.92 -4.01
CA VAL A 56 10.71 3.54 -3.52
C VAL A 56 12.05 2.86 -3.72
N LEU A 57 12.67 3.02 -4.89
CA LEU A 57 13.95 2.38 -5.22
C LEU A 57 15.09 2.95 -4.36
N GLU A 58 15.17 4.26 -4.26
CA GLU A 58 16.30 4.93 -3.60
C GLU A 58 16.18 4.94 -2.08
N ARG A 59 14.97 5.15 -1.54
CA ARG A 59 14.76 5.28 -0.10
C ARG A 59 14.25 4.00 0.52
N CYS A 60 13.19 3.40 -0.03
CA CYS A 60 12.53 2.27 0.63
C CYS A 60 13.34 0.98 0.52
N ILE A 61 13.73 0.59 -0.69
CA ILE A 61 14.49 -0.65 -0.94
C ILE A 61 15.90 -0.55 -0.33
N ALA A 62 16.56 0.60 -0.43
CA ALA A 62 17.86 0.79 0.24
C ALA A 62 17.73 0.70 1.77
N LYS A 63 16.70 1.33 2.36
CA LYS A 63 16.41 1.25 3.80
C LYS A 63 16.09 -0.18 4.24
N TYR A 64 15.41 -0.97 3.41
CA TYR A 64 15.11 -2.37 3.71
C TYR A 64 16.36 -3.18 4.02
N PHE A 65 17.40 -3.10 3.17
CA PHE A 65 18.65 -3.81 3.42
C PHE A 65 19.37 -3.29 4.68
N LYS A 66 19.38 -1.96 4.89
CA LYS A 66 19.96 -1.35 6.10
C LYS A 66 19.26 -1.84 7.36
N MET A 67 17.93 -1.92 7.37
CA MET A 67 17.15 -2.40 8.51
C MET A 67 17.32 -3.91 8.71
N SER A 68 17.37 -4.69 7.63
CA SER A 68 17.64 -6.14 7.68
C SER A 68 18.98 -6.44 8.35
N LEU A 69 20.04 -5.70 7.99
CA LEU A 69 21.35 -5.81 8.62
C LEU A 69 21.31 -5.41 10.11
N ARG A 70 20.59 -4.35 10.46
CA ARG A 70 20.44 -3.90 11.86
C ARG A 70 19.68 -4.91 12.71
N ALA A 71 18.57 -5.43 12.20
CA ALA A 71 17.76 -6.44 12.88
C ALA A 71 18.54 -7.75 13.12
N ASN A 72 19.40 -8.14 12.18
CA ASN A 72 20.25 -9.34 12.30
C ASN A 72 21.62 -9.05 12.93
N SER A 73 21.90 -7.81 13.35
CA SER A 73 23.18 -7.50 13.99
C SER A 73 23.24 -8.20 15.35
N LYS A 74 24.11 -9.20 15.48
CA LYS A 74 24.40 -9.89 16.75
C LYS A 74 25.42 -9.14 17.60
N SER A 75 25.65 -7.85 17.33
CA SER A 75 26.57 -6.99 18.08
C SER A 75 26.20 -7.03 19.56
N LEU A 76 26.94 -7.85 20.31
CA LEU A 76 27.03 -7.74 21.75
C LEU A 76 27.94 -6.54 21.98
N PRO A 77 27.51 -5.50 22.70
CA PRO A 77 28.42 -4.41 23.04
C PRO A 77 29.62 -5.01 23.77
N ASN A 78 30.84 -4.60 23.40
CA ASN A 78 32.04 -5.01 24.11
C ASN A 78 31.83 -4.71 25.60
N LEU A 79 31.68 -5.77 26.39
CA LEU A 79 31.41 -5.75 27.83
C LEU A 79 32.67 -5.33 28.62
N THR A 80 33.41 -4.36 28.11
CA THR A 80 34.42 -3.65 28.91
C THR A 80 33.66 -2.60 29.71
N SER A 81 33.06 -3.02 30.84
CA SER A 81 32.57 -2.09 31.85
C SER A 81 33.70 -1.13 32.21
N ARG A 82 33.60 0.14 31.83
CA ARG A 82 34.41 1.20 32.44
C ARG A 82 33.85 1.40 33.85
N ILE A 83 34.23 0.53 34.79
CA ILE A 83 34.14 0.86 36.20
C ILE A 83 35.13 2.01 36.41
N SER A 84 34.58 3.21 36.50
CA SER A 84 35.29 4.39 36.90
C SER A 84 35.13 4.49 38.41
N ASP A 85 36.22 4.36 39.16
CA ASP A 85 36.25 4.52 40.63
C ASP A 85 36.01 5.98 41.10
N ILE A 86 35.54 6.83 40.19
CA ILE A 86 35.17 8.22 40.45
C ILE A 86 33.67 8.23 40.79
N PRO A 87 33.25 8.78 41.95
CA PRO A 87 31.83 8.90 42.27
C PRO A 87 31.24 9.98 41.37
N SER A 88 30.70 9.57 40.22
CA SER A 88 29.91 10.44 39.35
C SER A 88 28.70 10.91 40.15
N GLY A 89 28.70 12.19 40.56
CA GLY A 89 27.54 12.80 41.22
C GLY A 89 26.29 12.59 40.35
N ARG A 90 25.15 12.26 40.98
CA ARG A 90 23.82 12.05 40.40
C ARG A 90 23.62 12.71 39.02
N SER A 91 24.05 12.05 37.96
CA SER A 91 23.61 12.32 36.61
C SER A 91 22.95 11.05 36.11
N ASN A 92 21.76 11.22 35.54
CA ASN A 92 20.90 10.15 35.05
C ASN A 92 21.45 9.56 33.74
N ASP A 93 22.77 9.59 33.55
CA ASP A 93 23.49 9.33 32.29
C ASP A 93 23.74 7.83 32.06
N PHE A 94 22.96 6.95 32.70
CA PHE A 94 22.92 5.52 32.42
C PHE A 94 22.14 5.25 31.12
N PHE A 95 22.51 5.91 30.02
CA PHE A 95 22.18 5.41 28.69
C PHE A 95 23.10 4.22 28.41
N SER A 96 22.62 3.02 28.76
CA SER A 96 23.36 1.80 28.51
C SER A 96 23.47 1.57 27.02
N LYS A 97 24.71 1.49 26.50
CA LYS A 97 24.96 1.15 25.08
C LYS A 97 24.29 -0.17 24.67
N THR A 98 24.10 -1.07 25.64
CA THR A 98 23.38 -2.33 25.46
C THR A 98 21.89 -2.13 25.22
N GLU A 99 21.28 -1.23 25.98
CA GLU A 99 19.86 -0.90 25.85
C GLU A 99 19.59 -0.18 24.52
N ALA A 100 20.43 0.80 24.17
CA ALA A 100 20.34 1.49 22.88
C ALA A 100 20.45 0.53 21.69
N ALA A 101 21.41 -0.39 21.71
CA ALA A 101 21.57 -1.40 20.65
C ALA A 101 20.38 -2.38 20.60
N ALA A 102 19.77 -2.69 21.75
CA ALA A 102 18.57 -3.53 21.80
C ALA A 102 17.35 -2.80 21.19
N ILE A 103 17.15 -1.52 21.54
CA ILE A 103 16.07 -0.68 21.00
C ILE A 103 16.21 -0.57 19.48
N GLU A 104 17.40 -0.24 18.96
CA GLU A 104 17.63 -0.13 17.52
C GLU A 104 17.30 -1.42 16.76
N ARG A 105 17.63 -2.58 17.34
CA ARG A 105 17.31 -3.89 16.75
C ARG A 105 15.79 -4.11 16.68
N VAL A 106 15.08 -3.79 17.75
CA VAL A 106 13.62 -3.93 17.82
C VAL A 106 12.95 -3.01 16.80
N SER A 107 13.32 -1.73 16.77
CA SER A 107 12.78 -0.77 15.81
C SER A 107 13.06 -1.16 14.36
N ALA A 108 14.25 -1.72 14.06
CA ALA A 108 14.55 -2.25 12.74
C ALA A 108 13.67 -3.45 12.38
N GLY A 109 13.40 -4.36 13.33
CA GLY A 109 12.50 -5.49 13.15
C GLY A 109 11.05 -5.07 12.91
N GLU A 110 10.55 -4.09 13.66
CA GLU A 110 9.21 -3.51 13.46
C GLU A 110 9.09 -2.86 12.08
N TRP A 111 10.09 -2.09 11.68
CA TRP A 111 10.11 -1.46 10.35
C TRP A 111 10.03 -2.51 9.22
N LEU A 112 10.81 -3.59 9.33
CA LEU A 112 10.77 -4.69 8.35
C LEU A 112 9.42 -5.40 8.32
N ARG A 113 8.80 -5.60 9.49
CA ARG A 113 7.48 -6.21 9.58
C ARG A 113 6.44 -5.37 8.84
N ILE A 114 6.41 -4.06 9.08
CA ILE A 114 5.46 -3.15 8.42
C ILE A 114 5.73 -3.11 6.91
N PHE A 115 7.01 -3.07 6.48
CA PHE A 115 7.35 -3.14 5.06
C PHE A 115 6.81 -4.43 4.42
N GLN A 116 6.99 -5.57 5.08
CA GLN A 116 6.49 -6.85 4.59
C GLN A 116 4.96 -6.93 4.57
N GLU A 117 4.28 -6.42 5.60
CA GLU A 117 2.81 -6.33 5.63
C GLU A 117 2.26 -5.50 4.46
N ASN A 118 2.93 -4.38 4.14
CA ASN A 118 2.58 -3.56 2.99
C ASN A 118 2.82 -4.29 1.67
N LEU A 119 3.93 -5.03 1.56
CA LEU A 119 4.28 -5.86 0.41
C LEU A 119 3.29 -7.02 0.20
N ASP A 120 2.88 -7.67 1.29
CA ASP A 120 1.89 -8.75 1.30
C ASP A 120 0.48 -8.26 0.92
N GLY A 121 0.22 -6.96 1.09
CA GLY A 121 -1.00 -6.31 0.62
C GLY A 121 -1.08 -6.11 -0.90
N LEU A 122 0.02 -6.29 -1.65
CA LEU A 122 -0.01 -6.19 -3.11
C LEU A 122 -0.59 -7.48 -3.75
N PRO A 123 -1.10 -7.40 -5.00
CA PRO A 123 -1.44 -8.60 -5.74
C PRO A 123 -0.22 -9.52 -5.89
N VAL A 124 -0.44 -10.83 -5.80
CA VAL A 124 0.61 -11.88 -5.77
C VAL A 124 1.72 -11.64 -6.80
N THR A 125 1.35 -11.39 -8.07
CA THR A 125 2.33 -11.18 -9.14
C THR A 125 3.19 -9.93 -8.94
N HIS A 126 2.65 -8.85 -8.36
CA HIS A 126 3.44 -7.63 -8.08
C HIS A 126 4.42 -7.86 -6.93
N LYS A 127 3.97 -8.58 -5.89
CA LYS A 127 4.82 -9.00 -4.77
C LYS A 127 5.99 -9.85 -5.28
N GLU A 128 5.70 -10.89 -6.06
CA GLU A 128 6.72 -11.78 -6.62
C GLU A 128 7.75 -11.00 -7.46
N ILE A 129 7.30 -10.06 -8.31
CA ILE A 129 8.22 -9.20 -9.07
C ILE A 129 9.14 -8.41 -8.14
N ILE A 130 8.62 -7.84 -7.05
CA ILE A 130 9.43 -7.04 -6.11
C ILE A 130 10.42 -7.92 -5.35
N GLU A 131 9.96 -9.07 -4.84
CA GLU A 131 10.78 -10.01 -4.07
C GLU A 131 11.94 -10.54 -4.92
N GLU A 132 11.63 -11.06 -6.11
CA GLU A 132 12.61 -11.64 -7.02
C GLU A 132 13.58 -10.60 -7.59
N LYS A 133 13.10 -9.40 -7.92
CA LYS A 133 13.95 -8.39 -8.55
C LYS A 133 14.77 -7.59 -7.55
N TYR A 134 14.20 -7.21 -6.42
CA TYR A 134 14.74 -6.17 -5.55
C TYR A 134 15.09 -6.63 -4.14
N LEU A 135 14.47 -7.68 -3.61
CA LEU A 135 14.77 -8.15 -2.26
C LEU A 135 15.75 -9.33 -2.25
N GLN A 136 15.70 -10.17 -3.27
CA GLN A 136 16.69 -11.22 -3.48
C GLN A 136 17.94 -10.65 -4.15
N ARG A 137 19.05 -10.65 -3.40
CA ARG A 137 20.38 -10.38 -3.93
C ARG A 137 21.12 -11.69 -4.14
N GLU A 138 21.80 -11.81 -5.27
CA GLU A 138 22.75 -12.88 -5.50
C GLU A 138 23.93 -12.76 -4.52
N ALA A 139 24.71 -13.84 -4.36
CA ALA A 139 25.86 -13.86 -3.45
C ALA A 139 26.86 -12.71 -3.72
N ASP A 140 26.94 -12.27 -4.98
CA ASP A 140 27.79 -11.17 -5.42
C ASP A 140 27.19 -9.77 -5.11
N GLY A 141 26.07 -9.71 -4.39
CA GLY A 141 25.38 -8.49 -3.99
C GLY A 141 24.57 -7.80 -5.09
N ARG A 142 24.52 -8.40 -6.29
CA ARG A 142 23.80 -7.91 -7.47
C ARG A 142 22.35 -8.37 -7.47
N TYR A 143 21.51 -7.61 -8.16
CA TYR A 143 20.12 -7.99 -8.43
C TYR A 143 20.06 -8.95 -9.61
N LYS A 144 19.11 -9.90 -9.57
CA LYS A 144 18.79 -10.75 -10.72
C LYS A 144 18.54 -9.89 -11.97
N SER A 145 19.00 -10.36 -13.13
CA SER A 145 18.76 -9.66 -14.40
C SER A 145 17.26 -9.62 -14.72
N ASP A 146 16.79 -8.58 -15.42
CA ASP A 146 15.37 -8.49 -15.81
C ASP A 146 14.94 -9.72 -16.62
N LEU A 147 15.82 -10.24 -17.49
CA LEU A 147 15.61 -11.46 -18.26
C LEU A 147 15.35 -12.67 -17.37
N ALA A 148 16.19 -12.89 -16.35
CA ALA A 148 16.04 -14.01 -15.43
C ALA A 148 14.69 -13.92 -14.69
N VAL A 149 14.34 -12.73 -14.18
CA VAL A 149 13.12 -12.54 -13.38
C VAL A 149 11.86 -12.84 -14.19
N TYR A 150 11.67 -12.27 -15.38
CA TYR A 150 10.43 -12.55 -16.12
C TYR A 150 10.37 -13.97 -16.69
N GLN A 151 11.52 -14.62 -16.92
CA GLN A 151 11.56 -16.03 -17.28
C GLN A 151 11.13 -16.93 -16.11
N GLU A 152 11.64 -16.66 -14.91
CA GLU A 152 11.32 -17.37 -13.67
C GLU A 152 9.85 -17.22 -13.27
N LEU A 153 9.27 -16.03 -13.50
CA LEU A 153 7.85 -15.74 -13.25
C LEU A 153 6.91 -16.13 -14.41
N ASN A 154 7.42 -16.75 -15.48
CA ASN A 154 6.66 -17.09 -16.69
C ASN A 154 5.90 -15.89 -17.31
N LEU A 155 6.47 -14.68 -17.24
CA LEU A 155 5.89 -13.46 -17.77
C LEU A 155 6.50 -13.09 -19.13
N GLY A 156 5.66 -12.55 -20.02
CA GLY A 156 6.13 -11.89 -21.23
C GLY A 156 6.85 -10.58 -20.91
N ARG A 157 7.89 -10.22 -21.69
CA ARG A 157 8.71 -9.02 -21.46
C ARG A 157 7.89 -7.74 -21.27
N THR A 158 6.96 -7.45 -22.17
CA THR A 158 6.12 -6.25 -22.09
C THR A 158 5.25 -6.23 -20.84
N THR A 159 4.65 -7.38 -20.51
CA THR A 159 3.83 -7.55 -19.31
C THR A 159 4.66 -7.31 -18.05
N TYR A 160 5.87 -7.89 -17.99
CA TYR A 160 6.80 -7.68 -16.88
C TYR A 160 7.14 -6.21 -16.66
N TYR A 161 7.54 -5.46 -17.70
CA TYR A 161 7.92 -4.05 -17.51
C TYR A 161 6.75 -3.18 -17.06
N ARG A 162 5.53 -3.46 -17.56
CA ARG A 162 4.32 -2.77 -17.09
C ARG A 162 4.03 -3.09 -15.63
N MET A 163 3.96 -4.37 -15.28
CA MET A 163 3.67 -4.81 -13.92
C MET A 163 4.75 -4.40 -12.93
N LYS A 164 6.02 -4.35 -13.33
CA LYS A 164 7.12 -3.85 -12.49
C LYS A 164 6.91 -2.39 -12.10
N LYS A 165 6.59 -1.52 -13.07
CA LYS A 165 6.31 -0.10 -12.79
C LYS A 165 5.08 0.04 -11.88
N GLU A 166 4.03 -0.73 -12.16
CA GLU A 166 2.81 -0.75 -11.32
C GLU A 166 3.10 -1.25 -9.91
N ALA A 167 3.91 -2.29 -9.75
CA ALA A 167 4.27 -2.88 -8.45
C ALA A 167 4.96 -1.85 -7.56
N LEU A 168 5.98 -1.18 -8.10
CA LEU A 168 6.73 -0.16 -7.39
C LEU A 168 5.86 1.04 -7.03
N TYR A 169 5.00 1.49 -7.96
CA TYR A 169 4.07 2.58 -7.69
C TYR A 169 3.11 2.22 -6.54
N TRP A 170 2.45 1.06 -6.61
CA TRP A 170 1.49 0.64 -5.58
C TRP A 170 2.14 0.39 -4.22
N LEU A 171 3.36 -0.16 -4.21
CA LEU A 171 4.15 -0.28 -2.99
C LEU A 171 4.43 1.11 -2.40
N GLY A 172 4.85 2.07 -3.23
CA GLY A 172 5.14 3.43 -2.79
C GLY A 172 3.95 4.15 -2.19
N VAL A 173 2.78 4.02 -2.82
CA VAL A 173 1.52 4.58 -2.31
C VAL A 173 1.19 4.01 -0.93
N ARG A 174 1.22 2.68 -0.77
CA ARG A 174 0.96 2.02 0.51
C ARG A 174 1.94 2.44 1.61
N LEU A 175 3.22 2.50 1.27
CA LEU A 175 4.28 2.91 2.17
C LEU A 175 4.19 4.39 2.60
N ALA A 176 3.66 5.25 1.73
CA ALA A 176 3.42 6.66 2.04
C ALA A 176 2.19 6.85 2.96
N GLU A 177 1.13 6.07 2.77
CA GLU A 177 -0.08 6.11 3.61
C GLU A 177 0.23 5.80 5.08
N GLU A 178 1.08 4.80 5.33
CA GLU A 178 1.50 4.39 6.67
C GLU A 178 2.51 5.35 7.34
N LYS A 179 2.91 6.44 6.66
CA LYS A 179 3.83 7.49 7.18
C LYS A 179 5.14 6.96 7.79
N ILE A 180 5.59 5.78 7.38
CA ILE A 180 6.75 5.06 7.97
C ILE A 180 8.08 5.80 7.73
N PHE A 181 8.08 6.82 6.85
CA PHE A 181 9.26 7.52 6.37
C PHE A 181 9.39 8.97 6.84
N GLU A 182 8.41 9.52 7.57
CA GLU A 182 8.46 10.92 8.02
C GLU A 182 9.50 11.19 9.13
N ASN A 183 10.11 10.17 9.74
CA ASN A 183 10.98 10.34 10.92
C ASN A 183 12.50 10.15 10.69
N VAL A 184 13.08 10.54 9.54
CA VAL A 184 14.52 10.33 9.29
C VAL A 184 15.31 11.59 8.88
N GLU A 185 14.69 12.77 8.78
CA GLU A 185 15.39 14.00 8.35
C GLU A 185 15.91 14.90 9.48
N GLU A 186 16.08 14.41 10.70
CA GLU A 186 16.75 15.16 11.79
C GLU A 186 17.89 14.34 12.41
N ALA A 187 19.05 14.23 11.73
CA ALA A 187 20.28 13.79 12.40
C ALA A 187 21.61 14.07 11.65
N GLN A 188 21.65 14.86 10.58
CA GLN A 188 22.91 15.07 9.84
C GLN A 188 23.02 16.50 9.29
N GLU A 189 23.22 17.48 10.19
CA GLU A 189 23.99 18.70 9.90
C GLU A 189 24.39 19.37 11.23
N SER A 190 25.42 18.81 11.88
CA SER A 190 26.23 19.51 12.87
C SER A 190 27.58 18.80 12.96
N ASP A 191 28.47 19.15 12.03
CA ASP A 191 29.93 19.07 12.19
C ASP A 191 30.49 20.47 11.95
#